data_AF-X1T8J1-F1
#
_entry.id   AF-X1T8J1-F1
#
_cell.length_a   1.000
_cell.length_b   1.000
_cell.length_c   1.000
_cell.angle_alpha   90.00
_cell.angle_beta   90.00
_cell.angle_gamma   90.00
#
_symmetry.space_group_name_H-M   'P 1'
#
loop_
_entity.id
_entity.type
_entity.pdbx_description
1 polymer ?
#
loop_
_entity_poly.entity_id
_entity_poly.type
_entity_poly.pdbx_seq_one_letter_code
_entity_poly.pdbx_strand_id
1 'polypeptide(L)'
;TGLVGATSFIVGYRKSHLESIKENLNQQRVTNIDERTSELKFLPNRTLTDEQIQIIRNALSNTNKVSVLAIRSNSKESQQYSRQFEDLFSEVGWEVEHFLPMSSIREVSNPKMGLNSKIENLEEFDKLKQALEDAELPFQFDQFESDTIKQQIIFDVGIIPANDYQTILDKIN
;
A
#
# COMPACT_ATOMS: atom_id res chain seq x y z
N THR A 1 7.34 -23.61 -6.26
CA THR A 1 7.79 -22.65 -7.30
C THR A 1 7.01 -21.33 -7.30
N GLY A 2 5.82 -21.22 -6.70
CA GLY A 2 5.01 -19.98 -6.73
C GLY A 2 5.53 -18.76 -5.95
N LEU A 3 6.23 -18.96 -4.82
CA LEU A 3 6.72 -17.86 -3.96
C LEU A 3 7.77 -16.96 -4.64
N VAL A 4 8.66 -17.53 -5.47
CA VAL A 4 9.71 -16.77 -6.18
C VAL A 4 9.09 -15.89 -7.27
N GLY A 5 8.04 -16.38 -7.94
CA GLY A 5 7.27 -15.62 -8.93
C GLY A 5 6.53 -14.44 -8.30
N ALA A 6 5.81 -14.68 -7.20
CA ALA A 6 5.11 -13.63 -6.45
C ALA A 6 6.07 -12.56 -5.90
N THR A 7 7.23 -12.97 -5.37
CA THR A 7 8.27 -12.04 -4.91
C THR A 7 8.77 -11.14 -6.04
N SER A 8 9.09 -11.74 -7.20
CA SER A 8 9.61 -11.02 -8.37
C SER A 8 8.57 -10.05 -8.93
N PHE A 9 7.30 -10.48 -8.98
CA PHE A 9 6.20 -9.61 -9.34
C PHE A 9 6.07 -8.44 -8.37
N ILE A 10 6.08 -8.67 -7.05
CA ILE A 10 5.88 -7.60 -6.05
C ILE A 10 7.03 -6.58 -6.10
N VAL A 11 8.26 -7.06 -6.28
CA VAL A 11 9.41 -6.18 -6.52
C VAL A 11 9.23 -5.38 -7.82
N GLY A 12 8.73 -6.00 -8.89
CA GLY A 12 8.40 -5.31 -10.15
C GLY A 12 7.29 -4.27 -9.99
N TYR A 13 6.22 -4.61 -9.26
CA TYR A 13 5.06 -3.76 -8.96
C TYR A 13 5.47 -2.51 -8.18
N ARG A 14 6.46 -2.63 -7.27
CA ARG A 14 7.06 -1.49 -6.57
C ARG A 14 8.05 -0.71 -7.45
N LYS A 15 8.82 -1.39 -8.30
CA LYS A 15 9.85 -0.77 -9.16
C LYS A 15 9.28 0.06 -10.31
N SER A 16 8.26 -0.42 -11.01
CA SER A 16 7.61 0.35 -12.10
C SER A 16 7.12 1.70 -11.59
N HIS A 17 6.69 1.76 -10.33
CA HIS A 17 6.30 2.99 -9.69
C HIS A 17 7.49 3.91 -9.38
N LEU A 18 8.59 3.38 -8.84
CA LEU A 18 9.83 4.17 -8.63
C LEU A 18 10.38 4.73 -9.94
N GLU A 19 10.25 4.00 -11.05
CA GLU A 19 10.64 4.49 -12.37
C GLU A 19 9.72 5.60 -12.87
N SER A 20 8.40 5.50 -12.66
CA SER A 20 7.45 6.59 -12.97
C SER A 20 7.73 7.87 -12.16
N ILE A 21 8.16 7.75 -10.90
CA ILE A 21 8.57 8.88 -10.07
C ILE A 21 9.90 9.45 -10.57
N LYS A 22 10.89 8.59 -10.87
CA LYS A 22 12.19 9.02 -11.42
C LYS A 22 12.06 9.71 -12.78
N GLU A 23 11.13 9.28 -13.62
CA GLU A 23 10.89 9.87 -14.93
C GLU A 23 10.25 11.26 -14.81
N ASN A 24 9.28 11.43 -13.90
CA ASN A 24 8.75 12.75 -13.52
C ASN A 24 9.84 13.65 -12.91
N LEU A 25 10.71 13.10 -12.06
CA LEU A 25 11.85 13.81 -11.45
C LEU A 25 12.95 14.18 -12.46
N ASN A 26 13.11 13.44 -13.56
CA ASN A 26 14.08 13.78 -14.60
C ASN A 26 13.57 14.86 -15.56
N GLN A 27 12.25 14.99 -15.73
CA GLN A 27 11.65 16.07 -16.51
C GLN A 27 11.66 17.42 -15.78
N GLN A 28 11.70 17.41 -14.45
CA GLN A 28 11.96 18.60 -13.64
C GLN A 28 13.41 18.59 -13.16
N ARG A 29 14.31 19.28 -13.87
CA ARG A 29 15.67 19.56 -13.37
C ARG A 29 15.59 20.42 -12.11
N VAL A 30 15.44 19.78 -10.95
CA VAL A 30 15.38 20.41 -9.64
C VAL A 30 16.80 20.62 -9.09
N THR A 31 17.17 21.87 -8.93
CA THR A 31 18.48 22.34 -8.46
C THR A 31 18.63 22.42 -6.93
N ASN A 32 17.63 21.99 -6.14
CA ASN A 32 17.66 22.11 -4.69
C ASN A 32 17.35 20.78 -3.98
N ILE A 33 18.25 20.34 -3.11
CA ILE A 33 18.12 19.09 -2.35
C ILE A 33 16.97 19.17 -1.33
N ASP A 34 16.59 20.36 -0.87
CA ASP A 34 15.47 20.55 0.08
C ASP A 34 14.09 20.24 -0.54
N GLU A 35 13.95 20.29 -1.87
CA GLU A 35 12.73 19.90 -2.59
C GLU A 35 12.57 18.37 -2.72
N ARG A 36 13.60 17.58 -2.42
CA ARG A 36 13.51 16.10 -2.48
C ARG A 36 12.62 15.50 -1.38
N THR A 37 12.35 16.27 -0.33
CA THR A 37 11.56 15.84 0.84
C THR A 37 10.11 16.34 0.83
N SER A 38 9.73 17.25 -0.08
CA SER A 38 8.38 17.82 -0.12
C SER A 38 7.35 17.00 -0.90
N GLU A 39 7.79 16.07 -1.76
CA GLU A 39 6.88 15.26 -2.60
C GLU A 39 6.59 13.86 -2.03
N LEU A 40 7.41 13.39 -1.09
CA LEU A 40 7.01 12.29 -0.22
C LEU A 40 5.99 12.86 0.76
N LYS A 41 4.70 12.76 0.42
CA LYS A 41 3.63 12.95 1.41
C LYS A 41 3.83 11.89 2.48
N PHE A 42 4.59 12.23 3.52
CA PHE A 42 4.64 11.47 4.75
C PHE A 42 3.20 11.24 5.17
N LEU A 43 2.77 9.97 5.27
CA LEU A 43 1.53 9.66 5.95
C LEU A 43 1.68 10.20 7.37
N PRO A 44 0.97 11.28 7.76
CA PRO A 44 1.20 11.93 9.04
C PRO A 44 0.77 11.04 10.20
N ASN A 45 -0.12 10.07 9.92
CA ASN A 45 -0.75 9.24 10.92
C ASN A 45 -0.34 7.77 10.75
N ARG A 46 0.21 7.22 11.83
CA ARG A 46 0.72 5.84 11.94
C ARG A 46 -0.36 4.82 12.29
N THR A 47 -1.59 5.29 12.35
CA THR A 47 -2.80 4.57 12.73
C THR A 47 -3.97 5.25 12.04
N LEU A 48 -4.96 4.48 11.63
CA LEU A 48 -6.25 5.01 11.23
C LEU A 48 -6.92 5.67 12.43
N THR A 49 -7.54 6.83 12.21
CA THR A 49 -8.42 7.45 13.21
C THR A 49 -9.74 6.68 13.30
N ASP A 50 -10.47 6.83 14.40
CA ASP A 50 -11.80 6.21 14.54
C ASP A 50 -12.76 6.64 13.43
N GLU A 51 -12.66 7.89 12.97
CA GLU A 51 -13.42 8.42 11.84
C GLU A 51 -13.06 7.70 10.53
N GLN A 52 -11.77 7.57 10.21
CA GLN A 52 -11.29 6.85 9.03
C GLN A 52 -11.72 5.38 9.06
N ILE A 53 -11.58 4.73 10.22
CA ILE A 53 -12.05 3.37 10.47
C ILE A 53 -13.55 3.26 10.15
N GLN A 54 -14.35 4.22 10.62
CA GLN A 54 -15.79 4.19 10.42
C GLN A 54 -16.19 4.43 8.95
N ILE A 55 -15.51 5.35 8.26
CA ILE A 55 -15.71 5.60 6.82
C ILE A 55 -15.47 4.31 6.02
N ILE A 56 -14.31 3.69 6.23
CA ILE A 56 -13.93 2.46 5.53
C ILE A 56 -14.89 1.32 5.88
N ARG A 57 -15.18 1.11 7.17
CA ARG A 57 -16.09 0.04 7.62
C ARG A 57 -17.49 0.19 7.02
N ASN A 58 -18.02 1.42 6.98
CA ASN A 58 -19.34 1.68 6.42
C ASN A 58 -19.38 1.38 4.91
N ALA A 59 -18.36 1.82 4.17
CA ALA A 59 -18.29 1.59 2.73
C ALA A 59 -18.17 0.10 2.38
N LEU A 60 -17.46 -0.67 3.21
CA LEU A 60 -17.28 -2.10 3.03
C LEU A 60 -18.44 -2.95 3.58
N SER A 61 -19.38 -2.33 4.31
CA SER A 61 -20.55 -3.04 4.82
C SER A 61 -21.41 -3.57 3.66
N ASN A 62 -21.85 -4.83 3.76
CA ASN A 62 -22.65 -5.52 2.74
C ASN A 62 -21.95 -5.67 1.37
N THR A 63 -20.61 -5.74 1.34
CA THR A 63 -19.86 -6.12 0.14
C THR A 63 -19.86 -7.63 -0.05
N ASN A 64 -19.66 -8.09 -1.30
CA ASN A 64 -19.38 -9.49 -1.53
C ASN A 64 -17.97 -9.84 -1.02
N LYS A 65 -17.73 -11.13 -0.83
CA LYS A 65 -16.39 -11.60 -0.47
C LYS A 65 -15.42 -11.33 -1.61
N VAL A 66 -14.28 -10.72 -1.28
CA VAL A 66 -13.19 -10.45 -2.20
C VAL A 66 -11.91 -11.05 -1.65
N SER A 67 -11.06 -11.54 -2.54
CA SER A 67 -9.70 -11.98 -2.18
C SER A 67 -8.69 -10.83 -2.34
N VAL A 68 -7.95 -10.55 -1.28
CA VAL A 68 -6.97 -9.45 -1.19
C VAL A 68 -5.59 -9.99 -0.84
N LEU A 69 -4.58 -9.52 -1.55
CA LEU A 69 -3.17 -9.69 -1.18
C LEU A 69 -2.66 -8.42 -0.51
N ALA A 70 -2.47 -8.44 0.81
CA ALA A 70 -1.89 -7.37 1.58
C ALA A 70 -0.36 -7.47 1.59
N ILE A 71 0.32 -6.51 0.96
CA ILE A 71 1.78 -6.44 0.93
C ILE A 71 2.27 -5.67 2.15
N ARG A 72 3.04 -6.33 3.01
CA ARG A 72 3.62 -5.73 4.21
C ARG A 72 5.02 -5.22 3.92
N SER A 73 5.42 -4.14 4.60
CA SER A 73 6.84 -3.76 4.69
C SER A 73 7.45 -4.36 5.96
N ASN A 74 8.78 -4.48 6.01
CA ASN A 74 9.49 -5.10 7.13
C ASN A 74 9.56 -4.19 8.37
N SER A 75 9.28 -2.89 8.24
CA SER A 75 9.21 -1.98 9.40
C SER A 75 8.00 -2.29 10.28
N LYS A 76 8.16 -2.19 11.61
CA LYS A 76 7.08 -2.43 12.58
C LYS A 76 5.87 -1.52 12.34
N GLU A 77 6.11 -0.25 12.02
CA GLU A 77 5.07 0.77 11.78
C GLU A 77 4.20 0.38 10.59
N SER A 78 4.81 0.03 9.46
CA SER A 78 4.07 -0.43 8.28
C SER A 78 3.30 -1.72 8.54
N GLN A 79 3.86 -2.65 9.33
CA GLN A 79 3.13 -3.87 9.70
C GLN A 79 1.91 -3.56 10.56
N GLN A 80 2.04 -2.65 11.54
CA GLN A 80 0.92 -2.23 12.37
C GLN A 80 -0.17 -1.54 11.54
N TYR A 81 0.23 -0.64 10.64
CA TYR A 81 -0.71 0.09 9.81
C TYR A 81 -1.41 -0.82 8.78
N SER A 82 -0.66 -1.69 8.09
CA SER A 82 -1.22 -2.73 7.21
C SER A 82 -2.23 -3.60 7.96
N ARG A 83 -1.88 -4.02 9.18
CA ARG A 83 -2.75 -4.88 9.99
C ARG A 83 -4.12 -4.25 10.28
N GLN A 84 -4.19 -2.93 10.47
CA GLN A 84 -5.48 -2.26 10.70
C GLN A 84 -6.42 -2.39 9.50
N PHE A 85 -5.90 -2.30 8.27
CA PHE A 85 -6.72 -2.55 7.07
C PHE A 85 -7.10 -4.02 6.93
N GLU A 86 -6.15 -4.93 7.19
CA GLU A 86 -6.41 -6.37 7.13
C GLU A 86 -7.49 -6.81 8.12
N ASP A 87 -7.49 -6.23 9.32
CA ASP A 87 -8.53 -6.46 10.33
C ASP A 87 -9.90 -5.96 9.81
N LEU A 88 -9.97 -4.76 9.19
CA LEU A 88 -11.19 -4.23 8.57
C LEU A 88 -11.71 -5.08 7.41
N PHE A 89 -10.84 -5.58 6.54
CA PHE A 89 -11.21 -6.47 5.45
C PHE A 89 -11.72 -7.82 5.98
N SER A 90 -11.07 -8.35 7.00
CA SER A 90 -11.47 -9.61 7.64
C SER A 90 -12.83 -9.47 8.36
N GLU A 91 -13.10 -8.32 9.00
CA GLU A 91 -14.39 -8.00 9.64
C GLU A 91 -15.57 -8.11 8.66
N VAL A 92 -15.38 -7.71 7.41
CA VAL A 92 -16.43 -7.78 6.37
C VAL A 92 -16.41 -9.09 5.57
N GLY A 93 -15.59 -10.05 5.98
CA GLY A 93 -15.55 -11.40 5.42
C GLY A 93 -14.73 -11.55 4.13
N TRP A 94 -13.86 -10.58 3.82
CA TRP A 94 -12.91 -10.69 2.71
C TRP A 94 -11.80 -11.69 3.07
N GLU A 95 -11.26 -12.36 2.05
CA GLU A 95 -10.17 -13.31 2.20
C GLU A 95 -8.83 -12.57 2.06
N VAL A 96 -8.12 -12.41 3.17
CA VAL A 96 -6.87 -11.65 3.22
C VAL A 96 -5.68 -12.60 3.29
N GLU A 97 -4.87 -12.63 2.24
CA GLU A 97 -3.53 -13.20 2.27
C GLU A 97 -2.51 -12.07 2.46
N HIS A 98 -1.52 -12.25 3.33
CA HIS A 98 -0.44 -11.28 3.48
C HIS A 98 0.85 -11.80 2.87
N PHE A 99 1.62 -10.90 2.28
CA PHE A 99 2.95 -11.18 1.76
C PHE A 99 3.98 -10.22 2.35
N LEU A 100 5.02 -10.78 2.94
CA LEU A 100 6.17 -10.02 3.44
C LEU A 100 7.36 -10.25 2.48
N PRO A 101 7.68 -9.29 1.60
CA PRO A 101 8.85 -9.39 0.75
C PRO A 101 10.11 -9.44 1.60
N MET A 102 10.95 -10.45 1.36
CA MET A 102 12.29 -10.60 1.98
C MET A 102 13.31 -9.59 1.42
N SER A 103 12.88 -8.48 0.82
CA SER A 103 13.79 -7.46 0.32
C SER A 103 14.26 -6.57 1.48
N SER A 104 15.59 -6.50 1.66
CA SER A 104 16.26 -5.56 2.57
C SER A 104 16.12 -4.10 2.12
N ILE A 105 15.49 -3.87 0.97
CA ILE A 105 15.50 -2.59 0.32
C ILE A 105 14.43 -1.73 0.98
N ARG A 106 14.90 -0.65 1.60
CA ARG A 106 14.14 0.54 2.01
C ARG A 106 13.56 1.24 0.76
N GLU A 107 12.86 0.51 -0.10
CA GLU A 107 12.13 1.09 -1.23
C GLU A 107 10.93 1.82 -0.67
N VAL A 108 11.10 3.13 -0.45
CA VAL A 108 10.00 4.03 -0.14
C VAL A 108 8.98 3.84 -1.24
N SER A 109 7.89 3.15 -0.90
CA SER A 109 6.74 2.92 -1.76
C SER A 109 5.60 3.71 -1.15
N ASN A 110 4.88 4.45 -1.99
CA ASN A 110 3.65 5.10 -1.60
C ASN A 110 2.54 4.03 -1.44
N PRO A 111 1.51 4.32 -0.63
CA PRO A 111 0.35 3.43 -0.53
C PRO A 111 -0.30 3.25 -1.92
N LYS A 112 -0.60 2.01 -2.27
CA LYS A 112 -1.15 1.63 -3.57
C LYS A 112 -2.14 0.49 -3.45
N MET A 113 -3.23 0.58 -4.21
CA MET A 113 -4.23 -0.46 -4.36
C MET A 113 -4.39 -0.79 -5.85
N GLY A 114 -4.36 -2.08 -6.18
CA GLY A 114 -4.43 -2.55 -7.56
C GLY A 114 -5.59 -3.52 -7.77
N LEU A 115 -6.30 -3.41 -8.90
CA LEU A 115 -7.28 -4.40 -9.35
C LEU A 115 -6.63 -5.34 -10.38
N ASN A 116 -6.90 -6.64 -10.30
CA ASN A 116 -6.42 -7.59 -11.29
C ASN A 116 -7.05 -7.28 -12.66
N SER A 117 -6.24 -7.07 -13.70
CA SER A 117 -6.68 -6.69 -15.05
C SER A 117 -7.59 -7.72 -15.72
N LYS A 118 -7.59 -8.97 -15.23
CA LYS A 118 -8.51 -10.04 -15.66
C LYS A 118 -9.95 -9.81 -15.15
N ILE A 119 -10.18 -8.80 -14.31
CA ILE A 119 -11.47 -8.43 -13.75
C ILE A 119 -11.84 -7.06 -14.33
N GLU A 120 -12.86 -7.02 -15.19
CA GLU A 120 -13.26 -5.77 -15.86
C GLU A 120 -13.85 -4.73 -14.90
N ASN A 121 -14.61 -5.20 -13.91
CA ASN A 121 -15.24 -4.35 -12.89
C ASN A 121 -15.36 -5.14 -11.58
N LEU A 122 -15.05 -4.47 -10.46
CA LEU A 122 -15.28 -4.99 -9.12
C LEU A 122 -15.84 -3.86 -8.25
N GLU A 123 -17.14 -3.91 -7.97
CA GLU A 123 -17.85 -2.88 -7.18
C GLU A 123 -17.18 -2.64 -5.82
N GLU A 124 -16.66 -3.71 -5.21
CA GLU A 124 -15.93 -3.66 -3.95
C GLU A 124 -14.61 -2.89 -4.03
N PHE A 125 -13.92 -2.94 -5.17
CA PHE A 125 -12.72 -2.15 -5.40
C PHE A 125 -13.08 -0.66 -5.48
N ASP A 126 -14.14 -0.32 -6.20
CA ASP A 126 -14.61 1.06 -6.34
C ASP A 126 -15.11 1.64 -5.01
N LYS A 127 -15.85 0.84 -4.23
CA LYS A 127 -16.28 1.22 -2.87
C LYS A 127 -15.10 1.48 -1.95
N LEU A 128 -14.10 0.59 -1.95
CA LEU A 128 -12.91 0.77 -1.13
C LEU A 128 -12.12 1.99 -1.59
N LYS A 129 -11.95 2.18 -2.90
CA LYS A 129 -11.31 3.36 -3.49
C LYS A 129 -11.96 4.64 -2.99
N GLN A 130 -13.28 4.77 -3.14
CA GLN A 130 -14.01 5.95 -2.67
C GLN A 130 -13.85 6.16 -1.17
N ALA A 131 -13.90 5.09 -0.37
CA ALA A 131 -13.73 5.18 1.07
C ALA A 131 -12.34 5.66 1.50
N LEU A 132 -11.29 5.25 0.78
CA LEU A 132 -9.93 5.74 1.03
C LEU A 132 -9.79 7.22 0.65
N GLU A 133 -10.43 7.64 -0.44
CA GLU A 133 -10.47 9.06 -0.85
C GLU A 133 -11.24 9.91 0.18
N ASP A 134 -12.42 9.45 0.63
CA ASP A 134 -13.25 10.10 1.65
C ASP A 134 -12.54 10.18 3.02
N ALA A 135 -11.71 9.18 3.34
CA ALA A 135 -10.87 9.14 4.53
C ALA A 135 -9.58 9.98 4.40
N GLU A 136 -9.41 10.70 3.29
CA GLU A 136 -8.24 11.51 2.93
C GLU A 136 -6.91 10.72 2.93
N LEU A 137 -6.98 9.42 2.60
CA LEU A 137 -5.82 8.55 2.54
C LEU A 137 -5.17 8.59 1.15
N PRO A 138 -3.86 8.87 1.04
CA PRO A 138 -3.17 9.11 -0.22
C PRO A 138 -2.81 7.81 -0.97
N PHE A 139 -3.80 6.95 -1.21
CA PHE A 139 -3.61 5.74 -2.02
C PHE A 139 -3.58 6.08 -3.51
N GLN A 140 -2.70 5.39 -4.22
CA GLN A 140 -2.72 5.34 -5.67
C GLN A 140 -3.49 4.11 -6.15
N PHE A 141 -4.20 4.26 -7.26
CA PHE A 141 -5.04 3.21 -7.82
C PHE A 141 -4.54 2.80 -9.20
N ASP A 142 -4.43 1.50 -9.44
CA ASP A 142 -3.90 0.96 -10.70
C ASP A 142 -4.55 -0.39 -11.05
N GLN A 143 -4.21 -0.92 -12.20
CA GLN A 143 -4.46 -2.30 -12.55
C GLN A 143 -3.15 -3.11 -12.51
N PHE A 144 -3.27 -4.41 -12.29
CA PHE A 144 -2.12 -5.30 -12.37
C PHE A 144 -2.48 -6.59 -13.10
N GLU A 145 -1.51 -7.12 -13.85
CA GLU A 145 -1.64 -8.43 -14.48
C GLU A 145 -0.63 -9.40 -13.87
N SER A 146 -1.12 -10.53 -13.36
CA SER A 146 -0.27 -11.60 -12.84
C SER A 146 -0.88 -12.96 -13.09
N ASP A 147 -0.05 -13.91 -13.50
CA ASP A 147 -0.39 -15.34 -13.53
C ASP A 147 -0.06 -16.04 -12.21
N THR A 148 0.73 -15.38 -11.35
CA THR A 148 1.18 -15.94 -10.07
C THR A 148 0.34 -15.49 -8.89
N ILE A 149 -0.20 -14.27 -8.95
CA ILE A 149 -1.09 -13.71 -7.92
C ILE A 149 -2.52 -13.97 -8.36
N LYS A 150 -3.26 -14.68 -7.52
CA LYS A 150 -4.64 -15.09 -7.80
C LYS A 150 -5.68 -14.16 -7.17
N GLN A 151 -5.24 -13.30 -6.25
CA GLN A 151 -6.09 -12.35 -5.57
C GLN A 151 -6.67 -11.33 -6.55
N GLN A 152 -7.87 -10.87 -6.25
CA GLN A 152 -8.58 -9.87 -7.05
C GLN A 152 -8.00 -8.48 -6.83
N ILE A 153 -7.63 -8.18 -5.58
CA ILE A 153 -7.06 -6.89 -5.17
C ILE A 153 -5.66 -7.11 -4.60
N ILE A 154 -4.72 -6.22 -4.94
CA ILE A 154 -3.47 -6.04 -4.22
C ILE A 154 -3.57 -4.76 -3.40
N PHE A 155 -3.16 -4.83 -2.14
CA PHE A 155 -3.17 -3.69 -1.22
C PHE A 155 -1.79 -3.54 -0.58
N ASP A 156 -1.10 -2.42 -0.86
CA ASP A 156 0.21 -2.10 -0.29
C ASP A 156 0.08 -0.75 0.44
N VAL A 157 0.28 -0.73 1.75
CA VAL A 157 0.27 0.54 2.51
C VAL A 157 1.58 1.33 2.35
N GLY A 158 2.55 0.77 1.62
CA GLY A 158 3.85 1.38 1.40
C GLY A 158 4.76 1.28 2.63
N ILE A 159 5.79 2.14 2.66
CA ILE A 159 6.64 2.30 3.83
C ILE A 159 6.13 3.45 4.68
N ILE A 160 5.73 3.13 5.90
CA ILE A 160 5.48 4.09 6.98
C ILE A 160 6.81 4.36 7.68
N PRO A 161 7.38 5.58 7.57
CA PRO A 161 8.65 5.90 8.20
C PRO A 161 8.52 5.87 9.73
N ALA A 162 9.57 5.35 10.38
CA ALA A 162 9.71 5.43 11.83
C ALA A 162 9.80 6.90 12.28
N ASN A 163 9.35 7.20 13.50
CA ASN A 163 9.49 8.55 14.06
C ASN A 163 10.97 9.00 14.06
N ASP A 164 11.23 10.30 13.95
CA ASP A 164 12.59 10.85 14.13
C ASP A 164 13.20 10.40 15.46
N TYR A 165 12.37 10.30 16.51
CA TYR A 165 12.76 9.77 17.82
C TYR A 165 13.18 8.28 17.79
N GLN A 166 12.46 7.44 17.03
CA GLN A 166 12.81 6.02 16.89
C GLN A 166 14.02 5.85 15.97
N THR A 167 14.15 6.69 14.94
CA THR A 167 15.34 6.77 14.08
C THR A 167 16.58 7.17 14.87
N ILE A 168 16.44 8.00 15.91
CA ILE A 168 17.50 8.35 16.84
C ILE A 168 17.82 7.17 17.78
N LEU A 169 16.81 6.50 18.35
CA LEU A 169 17.02 5.31 19.18
C LEU A 169 17.69 4.15 18.43
N ASP A 170 17.31 3.93 17.17
CA ASP A 170 17.88 2.89 16.29
C ASP A 170 19.31 3.22 15.85
N LYS A 171 19.76 4.47 15.98
CA LYS A 171 21.15 4.88 15.72
C LYS A 171 22.05 4.80 16.97
N ILE A 172 21.45 4.74 18.16
CA ILE A 172 22.16 4.72 19.45
C ILE A 172 22.39 3.29 19.94
N ASN A 173 21.58 2.32 19.47
CA ASN A 173 21.79 0.87 19.69
C ASN A 173 22.61 0.23 18.56
#